data_AF-A0A659R9V2-F1
#
_entry.id   AF-A0A659R9V2-F1
#
_cell.length_a   1.000
_cell.length_b   1.000
_cell.length_c   1.000
_cell.angle_alpha   90.00
_cell.angle_beta   90.00
_cell.angle_gamma   90.00
#
_symmetry.space_group_name_H-M   'P 1'
#
loop_
_entity.id
_entity.type
_entity.pdbx_description
1 polymer ?
#
loop_
_entity_poly.entity_id
_entity_poly.type
_entity_poly.pdbx_seq_one_letter_code
_entity_poly.pdbx_strand_id
1 'polypeptide(L)'
;MRRILLAIVSFSLFSSWANANLAPVNVEVLQTRLDHPWSLAFLPDNRGMLITLKGGQLRHWQAGRGLSDPLAGVPKVWANGQGGLLDVV
;
A
#
# COMPACT_ATOMS: atom_id res chain seq x y z
N MET A 1 12.42 11.80 -57.55
CA MET A 1 12.79 12.16 -56.16
C MET A 1 11.59 12.06 -55.19
N ARG A 2 10.77 11.00 -55.25
CA ARG A 2 9.51 10.91 -54.49
C ARG A 2 9.25 9.51 -53.93
N ARG A 3 10.32 8.83 -53.50
CA ARG A 3 10.24 7.50 -52.87
C ARG A 3 11.14 7.31 -51.64
N ILE A 4 11.98 8.29 -51.29
CA ILE A 4 12.92 8.19 -50.15
C ILE A 4 12.37 8.84 -48.87
N LEU A 5 11.39 9.74 -48.95
CA LEU A 5 10.85 10.43 -47.77
C LEU A 5 9.96 9.59 -46.85
N LEU A 6 9.48 8.41 -47.26
CA LEU A 6 8.55 7.61 -46.47
C LEU A 6 9.22 6.73 -45.41
N ALA A 7 10.53 6.47 -45.50
CA ALA A 7 11.23 5.60 -44.54
C ALA A 7 11.63 6.32 -43.23
N ILE A 8 11.83 7.65 -43.27
CA ILE A 8 12.34 8.40 -42.12
C ILE A 8 11.22 8.74 -41.11
N VAL A 9 9.99 8.91 -41.59
CA VAL A 9 8.85 9.31 -40.74
C VAL A 9 8.40 8.18 -39.79
N SER A 10 8.65 6.92 -40.13
CA SER A 10 8.26 5.78 -39.28
C SER A 10 9.19 5.55 -38.09
N PHE A 11 10.43 6.09 -38.11
CA PHE A 11 11.39 5.87 -37.02
C PHE A 11 11.21 6.84 -35.85
N SER A 12 10.67 8.04 -36.09
CA SER A 12 10.49 9.06 -35.04
C SER A 12 9.29 8.82 -34.12
N LEU A 13 8.35 7.95 -34.51
CA LEU A 13 7.21 7.59 -33.67
C LEU A 13 7.55 6.53 -32.61
N PHE A 14 8.75 5.93 -32.66
CA PHE A 14 9.24 4.99 -31.64
C PHE A 14 10.13 5.64 -30.57
N SER A 15 10.45 6.94 -30.64
CA SER A 15 11.34 7.58 -29.66
C SER A 15 10.62 8.13 -28.44
N SER A 16 9.29 8.08 -28.43
CA SER A 16 8.45 8.52 -27.31
C SER A 16 7.88 7.33 -26.53
N TRP A 17 8.70 6.32 -26.25
CA TRP A 17 8.49 5.54 -25.03
C TRP A 17 8.83 6.52 -23.91
N ALA A 18 7.81 7.24 -23.44
CA ALA A 18 7.96 8.24 -22.42
C ALA A 18 8.70 7.63 -21.23
N ASN A 19 9.88 8.17 -20.92
CA ASN A 19 10.54 7.90 -19.65
C ASN A 19 9.63 8.51 -18.58
N ALA A 20 8.74 7.70 -18.01
CA ALA A 20 7.97 8.09 -16.84
C ALA A 20 8.92 8.20 -15.66
N ASN A 21 9.56 9.35 -15.50
CA ASN A 21 10.30 9.67 -14.29
C ASN A 21 9.27 9.87 -13.18
N LEU A 22 9.23 8.95 -12.21
CA LEU A 22 8.40 9.09 -11.02
C LEU A 22 8.77 10.39 -10.31
N ALA A 23 7.76 11.15 -9.87
CA ALA A 23 8.00 12.28 -8.99
C ALA A 23 8.70 11.80 -7.71
N PRO A 24 9.65 12.56 -7.16
CA PRO A 24 10.26 12.21 -5.88
C PRO A 24 9.17 12.16 -4.80
N VAL A 25 9.13 11.07 -4.04
CA VAL A 25 8.22 10.88 -2.91
C VAL A 25 8.99 10.86 -1.60
N ASN A 26 8.41 11.43 -0.56
CA ASN A 26 8.91 11.29 0.80
C ASN A 26 8.26 10.06 1.44
N VAL A 27 9.07 9.17 1.99
CA VAL A 27 8.61 7.98 2.70
C VAL A 27 8.93 8.13 4.17
N GLU A 28 7.89 8.11 5.01
CA GLU A 28 8.02 8.14 6.46
C GLU A 28 7.54 6.80 7.04
N VAL A 29 8.39 6.17 7.85
CA VAL A 29 8.06 4.90 8.51
C VAL A 29 7.34 5.23 9.83
N LEU A 30 6.01 5.14 9.82
CA LEU A 30 5.17 5.42 10.99
C LEU A 30 5.19 4.31 12.05
N GLN A 31 5.36 3.06 11.62
CA GLN A 31 5.41 1.89 12.48
C GLN A 31 6.21 0.76 11.83
N THR A 32 7.01 0.06 12.64
CA THR A 32 7.76 -1.14 12.23
C THR A 32 7.27 -2.37 12.98
N ARG A 33 7.79 -3.55 12.62
CA ARG A 33 7.55 -4.82 13.34
C ARG A 33 6.06 -5.21 13.39
N LEU A 34 5.33 -4.95 12.30
CA LEU A 34 3.98 -5.48 12.09
C LEU A 34 4.07 -6.86 11.46
N ASP A 35 3.45 -7.85 12.09
CA ASP A 35 3.41 -9.21 11.57
C ASP A 35 2.32 -9.33 10.49
N HIS A 36 2.73 -9.27 9.22
CA HIS A 36 1.85 -9.37 8.05
C HIS A 36 0.60 -8.46 8.14
N PRO A 37 0.76 -7.12 8.13
CA PRO A 37 -0.37 -6.20 8.11
C PRO A 37 -1.23 -6.41 6.85
N TRP A 38 -2.56 -6.36 7.00
CA TRP A 38 -3.51 -6.68 5.93
C TRP A 38 -4.34 -5.47 5.50
N SER A 39 -5.09 -4.86 6.41
CA SER A 39 -5.92 -3.68 6.17
C SER A 39 -5.73 -2.64 7.26
N LEU A 40 -6.15 -1.40 6.96
CA LEU A 40 -6.23 -0.31 7.92
C LEU A 40 -7.50 0.51 7.72
N ALA A 41 -8.03 1.05 8.81
CA ALA A 41 -9.15 1.99 8.81
C ALA A 41 -8.82 3.21 9.67
N PHE A 42 -9.01 4.42 9.12
CA PHE A 42 -8.80 5.65 9.86
C PHE A 42 -9.92 5.90 10.85
N LEU A 43 -9.56 6.24 12.08
CA LEU A 43 -10.51 6.67 13.09
C LEU A 43 -10.74 8.19 12.95
N PRO A 44 -11.98 8.67 13.20
CA PRO A 44 -12.27 10.09 13.17
C PRO A 44 -11.55 10.84 14.30
N ASP A 45 -11.51 12.17 14.20
CA ASP A 45 -11.02 13.07 15.25
C ASP A 45 -9.52 12.94 15.56
N ASN A 46 -8.70 12.67 14.54
CA ASN A 46 -7.25 12.44 14.68
C ASN A 46 -6.89 11.32 15.67
N ARG A 47 -7.78 10.34 15.83
CA ARG A 47 -7.57 9.19 16.71
C ARG A 47 -6.75 8.08 16.08
N GLY A 48 -6.01 8.35 15.01
CA GLY A 48 -5.13 7.37 14.36
C GLY A 48 -5.87 6.36 13.51
N MET A 49 -5.45 5.09 13.54
CA MET A 49 -6.01 4.04 12.69
C MET A 49 -6.06 2.68 13.38
N LEU A 50 -7.02 1.86 12.97
CA LEU A 50 -7.02 0.43 13.23
C LEU A 50 -6.19 -0.27 12.16
N ILE A 51 -5.46 -1.32 12.55
CA ILE A 51 -4.64 -2.15 11.67
C ILE A 51 -4.97 -3.62 11.96
N THR A 52 -5.34 -4.37 10.92
CA THR A 52 -5.46 -5.83 11.02
C THR A 52 -4.12 -6.48 10.67
N LEU A 53 -3.74 -7.48 11.47
CA LEU A 53 -2.62 -8.37 11.19
C LEU A 53 -3.19 -9.72 10.79
N LYS A 54 -2.62 -10.34 9.73
CA LYS A 54 -3.10 -11.62 9.16
C LYS A 54 -3.35 -12.68 10.23
N GLY A 55 -2.50 -12.74 11.26
CA GLY A 55 -2.56 -13.71 12.36
C GLY A 55 -3.77 -13.63 13.29
N GLY A 56 -4.68 -12.65 13.12
CA GLY A 56 -5.86 -12.55 13.98
C GLY A 56 -5.86 -11.36 14.94
N GLN A 57 -4.90 -10.43 14.82
CA GLN A 57 -4.79 -9.31 15.75
C GLN A 57 -5.37 -8.04 15.11
N LEU A 58 -6.26 -7.37 15.83
CA LEU A 58 -6.62 -5.97 15.57
C LEU A 58 -5.82 -5.08 16.51
N ARG A 59 -5.15 -4.06 15.99
CA ARG A 59 -4.36 -3.13 16.80
C ARG A 59 -4.71 -1.69 16.45
N HIS A 60 -4.56 -0.81 17.42
CA HIS A 60 -4.72 0.63 17.25
C HIS A 60 -3.34 1.28 17.15
N TRP A 61 -3.12 2.09 16.13
CA TRP A 61 -1.93 2.94 16.03
C TRP A 61 -2.33 4.41 16.10
N GLN A 62 -1.57 5.19 16.86
CA GLN A 62 -1.75 6.64 16.95
C GLN A 62 -0.40 7.36 17.03
N ALA A 63 -0.28 8.49 16.31
CA ALA A 63 0.89 9.34 16.37
C ALA A 63 1.23 9.75 17.83
N GLY A 64 2.51 9.67 18.20
CA GLY A 64 3.00 9.96 19.56
C GLY A 64 2.71 8.87 20.61
N ARG A 65 1.80 7.92 20.35
CA ARG A 65 1.51 6.78 21.23
C ARG A 65 2.05 5.46 20.69
N GLY A 66 2.18 5.34 19.37
CA GLY A 66 2.60 4.12 18.70
C GLY A 66 1.47 3.09 18.61
N LEU A 67 1.88 1.83 18.53
CA LEU A 67 0.98 0.68 18.36
C LEU A 67 0.53 0.14 19.72
N SER A 68 -0.77 -0.10 19.88
CA SER A 68 -1.34 -0.72 21.06
C SER A 68 -1.02 -2.22 21.16
N ASP A 69 -1.31 -2.80 22.33
CA ASP A 69 -1.55 -4.24 22.45
C ASP A 69 -2.74 -4.69 21.58
N PRO A 70 -2.84 -5.99 21.24
CA PRO A 70 -3.98 -6.52 20.51
C PRO A 70 -5.30 -6.20 21.23
N LEU A 71 -6.27 -5.68 20.47
CA LEU A 71 -7.60 -5.43 20.98
C LEU A 71 -8.32 -6.76 21.26
N ALA A 72 -9.07 -6.80 22.36
CA ALA A 72 -9.88 -7.94 22.74
C ALA A 72 -11.16 -8.05 21.89
N GLY A 73 -11.82 -9.22 21.93
CA GLY A 73 -13.09 -9.44 21.22
C GLY A 73 -12.94 -9.74 19.73
N VAL A 74 -11.71 -9.82 19.22
CA VAL A 74 -11.43 -10.22 17.84
C VAL A 74 -11.66 -11.74 17.68
N PRO A 75 -12.41 -12.20 16.67
CA PRO A 75 -12.65 -13.62 16.44
C PRO A 75 -11.36 -14.40 16.16
N LYS A 76 -11.33 -15.69 16.52
CA LYS A 76 -10.29 -16.60 16.05
C LYS A 76 -10.39 -16.74 14.53
N VAL A 77 -9.28 -16.64 13.84
CA VAL A 77 -9.20 -16.73 12.37
C VAL A 77 -8.48 -18.00 11.92
N TRP A 78 -8.71 -18.38 10.66
CA TRP A 78 -7.91 -19.37 9.95
C TRP A 78 -6.80 -18.66 9.16
N ALA A 79 -5.63 -18.49 9.77
CA ALA A 79 -4.51 -17.73 9.19
C ALA A 79 -3.62 -18.56 8.24
N ASN A 80 -4.22 -19.23 7.24
CA ASN A 80 -3.48 -20.03 6.24
C ASN A 80 -3.82 -19.59 4.82
N GLY A 81 -2.82 -19.60 3.93
CA GLY A 81 -2.97 -19.14 2.56
C GLY A 81 -3.51 -17.70 2.51
N GLN A 82 -4.70 -17.55 1.91
CA GLN A 82 -5.43 -16.28 1.78
C GLN A 82 -6.32 -15.95 2.99
N GLY A 83 -6.39 -16.82 4.00
CA GLY A 83 -7.15 -16.56 5.23
C GLY A 83 -6.39 -15.71 6.24
N GLY A 84 -7.14 -15.10 7.16
CA GLY A 84 -6.61 -14.28 8.25
C GLY A 84 -7.68 -13.34 8.82
N LEU A 85 -7.25 -12.37 9.62
CA LEU A 85 -8.07 -11.20 9.95
C LEU A 85 -7.89 -10.20 8.82
N LEU A 86 -8.86 -10.18 7.90
CA LEU A 86 -8.80 -9.48 6.62
C LEU A 86 -9.11 -7.99 6.82
N ASP A 87 -10.25 -7.51 6.31
CA ASP A 87 -10.59 -6.10 6.28
C ASP A 87 -11.16 -5.57 7.62
N VAL A 88 -11.10 -4.24 7.79
CA VAL A 88 -11.73 -3.48 8.87
C VAL A 88 -12.23 -2.15 8.31
N VAL A 89 -13.42 -1.70 8.72
CA VAL A 89 -14.07 -0.46 8.25
C VAL A 89 -14.68 0.33 9.40
#